data_AF-A0A9E5W382-F1
#
_entry.id   AF-A0A9E5W382-F1
#
_cell.length_a   1.000
_cell.length_b   1.000
_cell.length_c   1.000
_cell.angle_alpha   90.00
_cell.angle_beta   90.00
_cell.angle_gamma   90.00
#
_symmetry.space_group_name_H-M   'P 1'
#
loop_
_entity.id
_entity.type
_entity.pdbx_description
1 polymer ?
#
loop_
_entity_poly.entity_id
_entity_poly.type
_entity_poly.pdbx_seq_one_letter_code
_entity_poly.pdbx_strand_id
1 'polypeptide(L)'
;MSFSGPPPCPNGFLYTIQPGDTYFILAQRFGTTAAAIQAANPGVDPNNLQIGQVICIPVAAPPPSCPNGFLYTIQPGDTYFLLAQRFGTTVAAIQAANPGVDPNNLQIGQV
;
A
#
# COMPACT_ATOMS: atom_id res chain seq x y z
N MET A 1 -7.53 -17.09 -32.23
CA MET A 1 -6.61 -16.02 -31.79
C MET A 1 -7.26 -15.36 -30.59
N SER A 2 -6.89 -15.75 -29.37
CA SER A 2 -7.45 -15.14 -28.16
C SER A 2 -6.60 -13.91 -27.86
N PHE A 3 -7.15 -12.72 -28.10
CA PHE A 3 -6.59 -11.49 -27.56
C PHE A 3 -6.80 -11.55 -26.04
N SER A 4 -5.77 -11.99 -25.31
CA SER A 4 -5.70 -11.71 -23.89
C SER A 4 -5.56 -10.20 -23.77
N GLY A 5 -6.65 -9.53 -23.35
CA GLY A 5 -6.61 -8.11 -23.01
C GLY A 5 -5.49 -7.83 -22.00
N PRO A 6 -5.07 -6.56 -21.85
CA PRO A 6 -4.05 -6.21 -20.89
C PRO A 6 -4.44 -6.72 -19.48
N PRO A 7 -3.47 -7.24 -18.71
CA PRO A 7 -3.76 -7.80 -17.39
C PRO A 7 -4.45 -6.76 -16.51
N PRO A 8 -5.42 -7.17 -15.67
CA PRO A 8 -6.04 -6.25 -14.72
C PRO A 8 -4.99 -5.72 -13.75
N CYS A 9 -5.00 -4.40 -13.50
CA CYS A 9 -4.06 -3.75 -12.59
C CYS A 9 -4.81 -2.88 -11.56
N PRO A 10 -5.60 -3.49 -10.64
CA PRO A 10 -6.51 -2.76 -9.76
C PRO A 10 -5.82 -1.85 -8.74
N ASN A 11 -4.59 -2.17 -8.32
CA ASN A 11 -3.82 -1.42 -7.32
C ASN A 11 -2.56 -0.79 -7.94
N GLY A 12 -2.67 -0.32 -9.17
CA GLY A 12 -1.50 0.07 -9.96
C GLY A 12 -1.87 0.76 -11.25
N PHE A 13 -0.92 0.79 -12.16
CA PHE A 13 -1.12 1.22 -13.53
C PHE A 13 -0.38 0.30 -14.51
N LEU A 14 -0.82 0.30 -15.77
CA LEU A 14 -0.15 -0.46 -16.82
C LEU A 14 1.07 0.30 -17.34
N TYR A 15 2.18 -0.41 -17.45
CA TYR A 15 3.45 0.11 -17.94
C TYR A 15 3.98 -0.75 -19.08
N THR A 16 4.42 -0.09 -20.15
CA THR A 16 5.05 -0.75 -21.30
C THR A 16 6.56 -0.78 -21.10
N ILE A 17 7.14 -1.97 -21.05
CA ILE A 17 8.58 -2.20 -20.91
C ILE A 17 9.37 -1.46 -21.99
N GLN A 18 10.37 -0.70 -21.55
CA GLN A 18 11.32 0.03 -22.36
C GLN A 18 12.71 -0.64 -22.35
N PRO A 19 13.59 -0.30 -23.31
CA PRO A 19 14.96 -0.82 -23.31
C PRO A 19 15.69 -0.50 -21.99
N GLY A 20 16.27 -1.51 -21.37
CA GLY A 20 17.02 -1.38 -20.11
C GLY A 20 16.18 -1.48 -18.84
N ASP A 21 14.86 -1.65 -18.95
CA ASP A 21 14.02 -1.86 -17.77
C ASP A 21 14.31 -3.20 -17.09
N THR A 22 14.33 -3.16 -15.77
CA THR A 22 14.31 -4.33 -14.90
C THR A 22 13.27 -4.10 -13.82
N TYR A 23 12.75 -5.16 -13.20
CA TYR A 23 11.85 -5.00 -12.05
C TYR A 23 12.49 -4.20 -10.91
N PHE A 24 13.80 -4.29 -10.74
CA PHE A 24 14.52 -3.50 -9.74
C PHE A 24 14.45 -1.98 -10.03
N ILE A 25 14.78 -1.58 -11.26
CA ILE A 25 14.75 -0.16 -11.66
C ILE A 25 13.32 0.39 -11.62
N LEU A 26 12.34 -0.37 -12.12
CA LEU A 26 10.93 0.03 -12.11
C LEU A 26 10.39 0.15 -10.68
N ALA A 27 10.75 -0.78 -9.80
CA ALA A 27 10.38 -0.73 -8.39
C ALA A 27 10.87 0.56 -7.72
N GLN A 28 12.13 0.92 -7.97
CA GLN A 28 12.74 2.12 -7.41
C GLN A 28 12.09 3.40 -7.99
N ARG A 29 11.83 3.41 -9.30
CA ARG A 29 11.20 4.53 -10.01
C ARG A 29 9.78 4.82 -9.51
N PHE A 30 9.02 3.77 -9.21
CA PHE A 30 7.59 3.89 -8.90
C PHE A 30 7.26 3.67 -7.42
N GLY A 31 8.25 3.61 -6.54
CA GLY A 31 8.04 3.49 -5.10
C GLY A 31 7.33 2.19 -4.72
N THR A 32 7.74 1.07 -5.32
CA THR A 32 7.24 -0.28 -5.02
C THR A 32 8.40 -1.25 -4.84
N THR A 33 8.15 -2.57 -4.85
CA THR A 33 9.20 -3.59 -4.76
C THR A 33 9.19 -4.49 -5.99
N ALA A 34 10.36 -5.03 -6.36
CA ALA A 34 10.46 -6.00 -7.46
C ALA A 34 9.59 -7.25 -7.18
N ALA A 35 9.51 -7.67 -5.91
CA ALA A 35 8.64 -8.77 -5.48
C ALA A 35 7.15 -8.43 -5.68
N ALA A 36 6.71 -7.20 -5.37
CA ALA A 36 5.34 -6.76 -5.62
C ALA A 36 5.03 -6.72 -7.12
N ILE A 37 5.95 -6.21 -7.95
CA ILE A 37 5.79 -6.23 -9.41
C ILE A 37 5.66 -7.67 -9.91
N GLN A 38 6.52 -8.59 -9.45
CA GLN A 38 6.44 -9.99 -9.84
C GLN A 38 5.12 -10.65 -9.42
N ALA A 39 4.66 -10.39 -8.19
CA ALA A 39 3.39 -10.91 -7.70
C ALA A 39 2.18 -10.36 -8.49
N ALA A 40 2.24 -9.10 -8.93
CA ALA A 40 1.21 -8.48 -9.74
C ALA A 40 1.17 -8.97 -11.20
N ASN A 41 2.22 -9.64 -11.67
CA ASN A 41 2.37 -10.11 -13.06
C ASN A 41 2.63 -11.62 -13.11
N PRO A 42 1.68 -12.46 -12.69
CA PRO A 42 1.84 -13.91 -12.75
C PRO A 42 2.11 -14.37 -14.19
N GLY A 43 3.14 -15.20 -14.37
CA GLY A 43 3.54 -15.71 -15.68
C GLY A 43 4.54 -14.83 -16.46
N VAL A 44 4.94 -13.67 -15.92
CA VAL A 44 6.04 -12.88 -16.49
C VAL A 44 7.36 -13.27 -15.85
N ASP A 45 8.35 -13.62 -16.68
CA ASP A 45 9.73 -13.87 -16.24
C ASP A 45 10.47 -12.55 -15.99
N PRO A 46 10.86 -12.24 -14.74
CA PRO A 46 11.59 -11.01 -14.41
C PRO A 46 12.97 -10.90 -15.06
N ASN A 47 13.57 -12.02 -15.48
CA ASN A 47 14.89 -12.05 -16.12
C ASN A 47 14.82 -11.98 -17.65
N ASN A 48 13.60 -11.99 -18.23
CA ASN A 48 13.40 -12.01 -19.67
C ASN A 48 12.29 -11.06 -20.12
N LEU A 49 12.32 -9.82 -19.62
CA LEU A 49 11.37 -8.77 -19.99
C LEU A 49 11.53 -8.38 -21.46
N GLN A 50 10.42 -8.34 -22.19
CA GLN A 50 10.41 -8.00 -23.61
C GLN A 50 10.07 -6.52 -23.82
N ILE A 51 10.81 -5.83 -24.67
CA ILE A 51 10.48 -4.45 -25.04
C ILE A 51 9.09 -4.43 -25.69
N GLY A 52 8.24 -3.50 -25.25
CA GLY A 52 6.83 -3.42 -25.70
C GLY A 52 5.87 -4.31 -24.92
N GLN A 53 6.36 -5.17 -24.02
CA GLN A 53 5.50 -5.94 -23.12
C GLN A 53 4.78 -5.01 -22.14
N VAL A 54 3.49 -5.23 -21.92
CA VAL A 54 2.70 -4.50 -20.93
C VAL A 54 2.66 -5.29 -19.62
N ILE A 55 3.03 -4.65 -18.52
CA ILE A 55 2.96 -5.20 -17.16
C ILE A 55 2.17 -4.26 -16.24
N CYS A 56 1.64 -4.80 -15.15
CA CYS A 56 1.08 -4.03 -14.05
C CYS A 56 2.20 -3.57 -13.12
N ILE A 57 2.30 -2.27 -12.85
CA ILE A 57 3.14 -1.72 -11.79
C ILE A 57 2.22 -1.44 -10.60
N PRO A 58 2.28 -2.25 -9.53
CA PRO A 58 1.52 -1.97 -8.33
C PRO A 58 2.14 -0.74 -7.63
N VAL A 59 1.30 0.22 -7.31
CA VAL A 59 1.67 1.33 -6.42
C VAL A 59 1.13 0.99 -5.04
N ALA A 60 1.96 1.18 -4.01
CA ALA A 60 1.42 1.14 -2.66
C ALA A 60 0.30 2.19 -2.56
N ALA A 61 -0.82 1.82 -1.95
CA ALA A 61 -1.81 2.83 -1.60
C ALA A 61 -1.07 3.92 -0.80
N PRO A 62 -1.27 5.21 -1.11
CA PRO A 62 -0.69 6.26 -0.30
C PRO A 62 -1.07 6.00 1.17
N PRO A 63 -0.14 6.22 2.12
CA PRO A 63 -0.45 6.02 3.53
C PRO A 63 -1.71 6.81 3.88
N PRO A 64 -2.56 6.29 4.77
CA PRO A 64 -3.78 6.96 5.17
C PRO A 64 -3.47 8.39 5.56
N SER A 65 -4.17 9.35 4.95
CA SER A 65 -3.97 10.75 5.26
C SER A 65 -4.54 11.04 6.64
N CYS A 66 -3.73 11.62 7.52
CA CYS A 66 -4.15 12.12 8.82
C CYS A 66 -3.89 13.64 8.87
N PRO A 67 -4.78 14.46 8.27
CA PRO A 67 -4.58 15.90 8.25
C PRO A 67 -4.52 16.45 9.68
N ASN A 68 -3.50 17.27 9.96
CA ASN A 68 -3.28 17.89 11.28
C ASN A 68 -3.09 16.90 12.45
N GLY A 69 -2.72 15.65 12.15
CA GLY A 69 -2.46 14.62 13.14
C GLY A 69 -1.19 13.84 12.83
N PHE A 70 -1.06 12.70 13.48
CA PHE A 70 -0.01 11.72 13.22
C PHE A 70 -0.63 10.33 13.28
N LEU A 71 -0.04 9.39 12.53
CA LEU A 71 -0.42 7.99 12.58
C LEU A 71 0.19 7.35 13.83
N TYR A 72 -0.59 6.54 14.54
CA TYR A 72 -0.15 5.84 15.73
C TYR A 72 -0.48 4.36 15.62
N THR A 73 0.55 3.51 15.71
CA THR A 73 0.36 2.06 15.71
C THR A 73 0.05 1.58 17.13
N ILE A 74 -1.12 0.96 17.31
CA ILE A 74 -1.57 0.38 18.57
C ILE A 74 -0.52 -0.61 19.12
N GLN A 75 -0.13 -0.38 20.36
CA GLN A 75 0.79 -1.19 21.13
C GLN A 75 0.05 -2.07 22.15
N PRO A 76 0.70 -3.12 22.69
CA PRO A 76 0.11 -3.92 23.75
C PRO A 76 -0.29 -3.07 24.96
N GLY A 77 -1.55 -3.19 25.38
CA GLY A 77 -2.10 -2.47 26.54
C GLY A 77 -2.67 -1.08 26.24
N ASP A 78 -2.61 -0.61 24.98
CA ASP A 78 -3.24 0.64 24.61
C ASP A 78 -4.76 0.59 24.74
N THR A 79 -5.32 1.69 25.22
CA THR A 79 -6.76 1.98 25.17
C THR A 79 -6.92 3.41 24.69
N TYR A 80 -8.07 3.76 24.11
CA TYR A 80 -8.32 5.16 23.73
C TYR A 80 -8.21 6.11 24.91
N PHE A 81 -8.55 5.68 26.13
CA PHE A 81 -8.38 6.48 27.33
C PHE A 81 -6.91 6.81 27.61
N LEU A 82 -6.03 5.80 27.59
CA LEU A 82 -4.59 6.00 27.82
C LEU A 82 -3.94 6.82 26.69
N LEU A 83 -4.34 6.60 25.45
CA LEU A 83 -3.85 7.37 24.31
C LEU A 83 -4.32 8.84 24.35
N ALA A 84 -5.57 9.09 24.72
CA ALA A 84 -6.09 10.43 24.90
C ALA A 84 -5.30 11.19 25.97
N GLN A 85 -5.04 10.57 27.11
CA GLN A 85 -4.20 11.14 28.17
C GLN A 85 -2.77 11.40 27.68
N ARG A 86 -2.15 10.41 27.01
CA ARG A 86 -0.77 10.49 26.51
C ARG A 86 -0.57 11.64 25.53
N PHE A 87 -1.52 11.85 24.63
CA PHE A 87 -1.41 12.84 23.55
C PHE A 87 -2.13 14.15 23.84
N GLY A 88 -2.65 14.33 25.06
CA GLY A 88 -3.33 15.58 25.44
C GLY A 88 -4.58 15.86 24.62
N THR A 89 -5.36 14.82 24.31
CA THR A 89 -6.63 14.91 23.57
C THR A 89 -7.76 14.20 24.32
N THR A 90 -8.93 14.04 23.70
CA THR A 90 -10.07 13.34 24.30
C THR A 90 -10.36 12.04 23.55
N VAL A 91 -10.95 11.06 24.26
CA VAL A 91 -11.43 9.81 23.64
C VAL A 91 -12.38 10.10 22.48
N ALA A 92 -13.29 11.08 22.66
CA ALA A 92 -14.24 11.49 21.62
C ALA A 92 -13.53 12.04 20.37
N ALA A 93 -12.46 12.82 20.53
CA ALA A 93 -11.67 13.31 19.40
C ALA A 93 -10.93 12.18 18.66
N ILE A 94 -10.39 11.20 19.39
CA ILE A 94 -9.77 10.02 18.77
C ILE A 94 -10.82 9.21 17.99
N GLN A 95 -11.99 8.95 18.57
CA GLN A 95 -13.08 8.24 17.88
C GLN A 95 -13.56 8.96 16.63
N ALA A 96 -13.75 10.29 16.71
CA ALA A 96 -14.20 11.10 15.58
C ALA A 96 -13.18 11.12 14.44
N ALA A 97 -11.88 11.11 14.75
CA ALA A 97 -10.81 11.07 13.77
C ALA A 97 -10.63 9.69 13.11
N ASN A 98 -11.12 8.61 13.73
CA ASN A 98 -10.91 7.23 13.29
C ASN A 98 -12.25 6.50 13.06
N PRO A 99 -13.06 6.93 12.08
CA PRO A 99 -14.33 6.28 11.79
C PRO A 99 -14.11 4.82 11.38
N GLY A 100 -14.90 3.91 11.97
CA GLY A 100 -14.82 2.47 11.68
C GLY A 100 -13.86 1.68 12.58
N VAL A 101 -13.12 2.34 13.49
CA VAL A 101 -12.35 1.66 14.52
C VAL A 101 -13.21 1.43 15.75
N ASP A 102 -13.28 0.19 16.23
CA ASP A 102 -13.95 -0.15 17.50
C ASP A 102 -13.01 0.17 18.68
N PRO A 103 -13.35 1.15 19.54
CA PRO A 103 -12.55 1.55 20.70
C PRO A 103 -12.34 0.43 21.74
N ASN A 104 -13.23 -0.56 21.77
CA ASN A 104 -13.19 -1.67 22.71
C ASN A 104 -12.48 -2.90 22.15
N ASN A 105 -12.05 -2.86 20.88
CA ASN A 105 -11.43 -3.98 20.20
C ASN A 105 -10.20 -3.56 19.37
N LEU A 106 -9.32 -2.76 19.98
CA LEU A 106 -8.08 -2.31 19.36
C LEU A 106 -7.14 -3.50 19.11
N GLN A 107 -6.67 -3.64 17.88
CA GLN A 107 -5.73 -4.70 17.50
C GLN A 107 -4.30 -4.18 17.56
N ILE A 108 -3.39 -4.94 18.18
CA ILE A 108 -1.96 -4.62 18.16
C ILE A 108 -1.49 -4.56 16.70
N GLY A 109 -0.75 -3.50 16.34
CA GLY A 109 -0.29 -3.27 14.97
C GLY A 109 -1.29 -2.52 14.07
N GLN A 110 -2.52 -2.28 14.53
CA GLN A 110 -3.47 -1.41 13.85
C GLN A 110 -2.95 0.04 13.84
N VAL A 111 -3.16 0.75 12.72
CA VAL A 111 -2.89 2.18 12.54
C VAL A 111 -4.19 2.94 12.42
#